data_AF-A0AAW1HK99-F1
#
_entry.id   AF-A0AAW1HK99-F1
#
_cell.length_a   1.000
_cell.length_b   1.000
_cell.length_c   1.000
_cell.angle_alpha   90.00
_cell.angle_beta   90.00
_cell.angle_gamma   90.00
#
_symmetry.space_group_name_H-M   'P 1'
#
loop_
_entity.id
_entity.type
_entity.pdbx_description
1 polymer ?
#
loop_
_entity_poly.entity_id
_entity_poly.type
_entity_poly.pdbx_seq_one_letter_code
_entity_poly.pdbx_strand_id
1 'polypeptide(L)'
;MSTLKTAATTVVQTLKRHLKAPWEITGPCASPEYKSAVPKATEYRPFFPATEPQHAIIPTANTDTFFDIKYFPPDVQKMMKEKKFDLSDFPQPYLVFAVEEDYNAIGGGYTN
;
A
#
# COMPACT_ATOMS: atom_id res chain seq x y z
N MET A 1 31.27 -45.71 -1.20
CA MET A 1 30.09 -46.08 -2.02
C MET A 1 28.81 -45.30 -1.67
N SER A 2 28.91 -44.09 -1.09
CA SER A 2 27.73 -43.31 -0.63
C SER A 2 27.40 -42.09 -1.50
N THR A 3 28.35 -41.54 -2.26
CA THR A 3 28.17 -40.32 -3.08
C THR A 3 27.37 -40.53 -4.37
N LEU A 4 27.54 -41.67 -5.06
CA LEU A 4 26.82 -42.00 -6.31
C LEU A 4 25.31 -42.24 -6.11
N LYS A 5 24.91 -42.84 -4.98
CA LYS A 5 23.49 -43.04 -4.64
C LYS A 5 22.78 -41.72 -4.39
N THR A 6 23.46 -40.77 -3.74
CA THR A 6 22.96 -39.41 -3.48
C THR A 6 22.86 -38.56 -4.76
N ALA A 7 23.80 -38.71 -5.70
CA ALA A 7 23.75 -38.02 -6.99
C ALA A 7 22.62 -38.53 -7.91
N ALA A 8 22.30 -39.83 -7.90
CA ALA A 8 21.20 -40.37 -8.68
C ALA A 8 19.82 -39.99 -8.12
N THR A 9 19.66 -39.93 -6.79
CA THR A 9 18.38 -39.54 -6.18
C THR A 9 18.06 -38.06 -6.40
N THR A 10 19.07 -37.19 -6.43
CA THR A 10 18.89 -35.75 -6.68
C THR A 10 18.40 -35.46 -8.10
N VAL A 11 18.92 -36.16 -9.13
CA VAL A 11 18.44 -36.04 -10.52
C VAL A 11 16.99 -36.54 -10.69
N VAL A 12 16.62 -37.63 -10.01
CA VAL A 12 15.24 -38.13 -10.03
C VAL A 12 14.30 -37.19 -9.26
N GLN A 13 14.78 -36.57 -8.18
CA GLN A 13 14.01 -35.60 -7.40
C GLN A 13 13.78 -34.29 -8.17
N THR A 14 14.74 -33.80 -8.95
CA THR A 14 14.56 -32.62 -9.81
C THR A 14 13.57 -32.90 -10.94
N LEU A 15 13.67 -34.06 -11.62
CA LEU A 15 12.74 -34.42 -12.70
C LEU A 15 11.29 -34.56 -12.20
N LYS A 16 11.09 -35.14 -11.00
CA LYS A 16 9.76 -35.29 -10.38
C LYS A 16 9.09 -33.96 -10.05
N ARG A 17 9.85 -32.89 -9.77
CA ARG A 17 9.30 -31.55 -9.49
C ARG A 17 8.56 -30.98 -10.71
N HIS A 18 9.10 -31.18 -11.91
CA HIS A 18 8.48 -30.74 -13.17
C HIS A 18 7.16 -31.46 -13.50
N LEU A 19 6.95 -32.68 -12.97
CA LEU A 19 5.75 -33.46 -13.24
C LEU A 19 4.66 -33.27 -12.18
N LYS A 20 5.04 -33.03 -10.91
CA LYS A 20 4.10 -33.02 -9.79
C LYS A 20 3.56 -31.64 -9.44
N ALA A 21 4.37 -30.60 -9.61
CA ALA A 21 3.98 -29.23 -9.31
C ALA A 21 4.69 -28.25 -10.27
N PRO A 22 4.39 -28.29 -11.58
CA PRO A 22 5.04 -27.43 -12.57
C PRO A 22 4.85 -25.92 -12.30
N TRP A 23 3.77 -25.53 -11.60
CA TRP A 23 3.48 -24.15 -11.20
C TRP A 23 4.44 -23.59 -10.13
N GLU A 24 5.26 -24.44 -9.48
CA GLU A 24 6.35 -24.00 -8.60
C GLU A 24 7.58 -23.52 -9.38
N ILE A 25 7.67 -23.86 -10.66
CA ILE A 25 8.83 -23.59 -11.52
C ILE A 25 8.54 -22.40 -12.44
N THR A 26 7.29 -22.28 -12.89
CA THR A 26 6.86 -21.21 -13.78
C THR A 26 5.55 -20.63 -13.30
N GLY A 27 5.47 -19.29 -13.25
CA GLY A 27 4.26 -18.56 -12.87
C GLY A 27 4.45 -17.71 -11.62
N PRO A 28 3.39 -17.03 -11.17
CA PRO A 28 3.46 -16.11 -10.03
C PRO A 28 3.90 -16.81 -8.74
N CYS A 29 3.53 -18.08 -8.55
CA CYS A 29 3.91 -18.88 -7.38
C CYS A 29 5.39 -19.29 -7.32
N ALA A 30 6.14 -19.09 -8.41
CA ALA A 30 7.58 -19.35 -8.48
C ALA A 30 8.44 -18.12 -8.14
N SER A 31 7.82 -16.93 -8.01
CA SER A 31 8.54 -15.71 -7.64
C SER A 31 8.98 -15.76 -6.17
N PRO A 32 10.21 -15.35 -5.81
CA PRO A 32 10.65 -15.24 -4.41
C PRO A 32 9.79 -14.31 -3.55
N GLU A 33 9.05 -13.41 -4.19
CA GLU A 33 8.25 -12.36 -3.55
C GLU A 33 6.79 -12.81 -3.34
N TYR A 34 6.42 -13.96 -3.89
CA TYR A 34 5.08 -14.52 -3.77
C TYR A 34 4.78 -14.93 -2.32
N LYS A 35 3.68 -14.42 -1.78
CA LYS A 35 3.15 -14.79 -0.47
C LYS A 35 1.78 -15.44 -0.62
N SER A 36 1.52 -16.50 0.14
CA SER A 36 0.22 -17.15 0.16
C SER A 36 -0.85 -16.24 0.76
N ALA A 37 -2.04 -16.23 0.16
CA ALA A 37 -3.16 -15.39 0.59
C ALA A 37 -3.71 -15.74 1.99
N VAL A 38 -3.45 -16.95 2.49
CA VAL A 38 -3.94 -17.42 3.80
C VAL A 38 -2.86 -17.12 4.85
N PRO A 39 -3.03 -16.08 5.69
CA PRO A 39 -2.13 -15.85 6.82
C PRO A 39 -2.31 -16.93 7.87
N LYS A 40 -1.29 -17.18 8.69
CA LYS A 40 -1.46 -18.12 9.82
C LYS A 40 -2.43 -17.52 10.83
N ALA A 41 -3.21 -18.37 11.50
CA ALA A 41 -4.20 -17.95 12.48
C ALA A 41 -3.58 -17.10 13.62
N THR A 42 -2.33 -17.40 14.01
CA THR A 42 -1.59 -16.65 15.02
C THR A 42 -1.16 -15.26 14.56
N GLU A 43 -1.06 -15.02 13.25
CA GLU A 43 -0.50 -13.79 12.67
C GLU A 43 -1.59 -12.76 12.34
N TYR A 44 -2.77 -13.19 11.86
CA TYR A 44 -3.79 -12.29 11.31
C TYR A 44 -4.60 -11.52 12.35
N ARG A 45 -4.77 -12.06 13.56
CA ARG A 45 -5.62 -11.44 14.58
C ARG A 45 -5.38 -12.02 15.99
N PRO A 46 -4.30 -11.64 16.66
CA PRO A 46 -3.99 -12.17 18.00
C PRO A 46 -5.05 -11.82 19.06
N PHE A 47 -5.65 -10.63 18.94
CA PHE A 47 -6.64 -10.12 19.90
C PHE A 47 -8.05 -10.12 19.30
N PHE A 48 -9.04 -10.52 20.08
CA PHE A 48 -10.46 -10.36 19.74
C PHE A 48 -10.76 -8.85 19.62
N PRO A 49 -11.67 -8.40 18.73
CA PRO A 49 -11.87 -6.96 18.48
C PRO A 49 -12.43 -6.23 19.70
N ALA A 50 -13.10 -6.94 20.61
CA ALA A 50 -13.58 -6.38 21.87
C ALA A 50 -12.53 -6.44 23.00
N THR A 51 -11.37 -7.07 22.77
CA THR A 51 -10.25 -7.05 23.70
C THR A 51 -9.30 -5.95 23.27
N GLU A 52 -9.40 -4.78 23.91
CA GLU A 52 -8.50 -3.67 23.64
C GLU A 52 -7.12 -3.92 24.30
N PRO A 53 -6.01 -4.01 23.53
CA PRO A 53 -4.67 -4.05 24.12
C PRO A 53 -4.30 -2.70 24.75
N GLN A 54 -4.92 -1.62 24.27
CA GLN A 54 -4.77 -0.26 24.78
C GLN A 54 -6.08 0.50 24.59
N HIS A 55 -6.42 1.32 25.58
CA HIS A 55 -7.58 2.18 25.53
C HIS A 55 -7.39 3.28 24.45
N ALA A 56 -8.25 3.28 23.43
CA ALA A 56 -8.20 4.26 22.35
C ALA A 56 -8.96 5.54 22.73
N ILE A 57 -8.26 6.69 22.76
CA ILE A 57 -8.88 8.01 22.92
C ILE A 57 -8.99 8.64 21.54
N ILE A 58 -10.22 8.70 21.01
CA ILE A 58 -10.50 9.28 19.69
C ILE A 58 -10.67 10.80 19.86
N PRO A 59 -9.84 11.65 19.24
CA PRO A 59 -10.02 13.10 19.33
C PRO A 59 -11.26 13.54 18.57
N THR A 60 -12.18 14.24 19.23
CA THR A 60 -13.43 14.73 18.63
C THR A 60 -13.29 16.09 17.95
N ALA A 61 -12.45 16.96 18.48
CA ALA A 61 -12.26 18.32 17.99
C ALA A 61 -10.79 18.73 18.03
N ASN A 62 -10.40 19.63 17.12
CA ASN A 62 -9.08 20.25 17.15
C ASN A 62 -8.98 21.18 18.37
N THR A 63 -7.78 21.30 18.93
CA THR A 63 -7.50 22.14 20.10
C THR A 63 -7.91 23.59 19.88
N ASP A 64 -7.75 24.08 18.66
CA ASP A 64 -8.01 25.47 18.30
C ASP A 64 -9.52 25.78 18.29
N THR A 65 -10.34 24.82 17.85
CA THR A 65 -11.81 24.93 17.80
C THR A 65 -12.50 24.58 19.12
N PHE A 66 -11.79 23.88 20.01
CA PHE A 66 -12.34 23.50 21.31
C PHE A 66 -12.54 24.72 22.22
N PHE A 67 -11.65 25.72 22.12
CA PHE A 67 -11.72 26.94 22.93
C PHE A 67 -12.31 28.14 22.20
N ASP A 68 -12.10 28.30 20.88
CA ASP A 68 -12.71 29.39 20.09
C ASP A 68 -13.91 28.87 19.26
N ILE A 69 -15.08 28.81 19.90
CA ILE A 69 -16.33 28.25 19.36
C ILE A 69 -17.07 29.18 18.37
N LYS A 70 -16.39 30.18 17.81
CA LYS A 70 -17.04 31.15 16.89
C LYS A 70 -17.44 30.46 15.59
N TYR A 71 -18.75 30.37 15.39
CA TYR A 71 -19.34 29.69 14.24
C TYR A 71 -19.43 30.55 12.97
N PHE A 72 -19.40 31.89 13.11
CA PHE A 72 -19.60 32.79 11.99
C PHE A 72 -18.27 33.33 11.44
N PRO A 73 -17.94 33.08 10.16
CA PRO A 73 -16.74 33.63 9.54
C PRO A 73 -16.82 35.16 9.39
N PRO A 74 -15.67 35.85 9.28
CA PRO A 74 -15.61 37.28 9.02
C PRO A 74 -16.30 37.67 7.72
N ASP A 75 -16.74 38.93 7.68
CA ASP A 75 -17.69 39.51 6.71
C ASP A 75 -17.35 39.22 5.23
N VAL A 76 -18.02 38.22 4.65
CA VAL A 76 -17.87 37.81 3.24
C VAL A 76 -18.18 38.95 2.29
N GLN A 77 -19.12 39.83 2.66
CA GLN A 77 -19.50 41.00 1.86
C GLN A 77 -18.35 42.00 1.69
N LYS A 78 -17.50 42.14 2.72
CA LYS A 78 -16.31 43.00 2.65
C LYS A 78 -15.27 42.40 1.71
N MET A 79 -15.02 41.09 1.83
CA MET A 79 -14.08 40.37 0.98
C MET A 79 -14.48 40.40 -0.51
N MET A 80 -15.77 40.29 -0.82
CA MET A 80 -16.28 40.37 -2.19
C MET A 80 -16.11 41.77 -2.82
N LYS A 81 -16.29 42.84 -2.03
CA LYS A 81 -16.15 44.23 -2.52
C LYS A 81 -14.69 44.62 -2.80
N GLU A 82 -13.75 44.07 -2.04
CA GLU A 82 -12.32 44.39 -2.15
C GLU A 82 -11.58 43.58 -3.23
N LYS A 83 -12.15 42.43 -3.66
CA LYS A 83 -11.50 41.51 -4.59
C LYS A 83 -11.55 42.00 -6.04
N LYS A 84 -10.38 42.18 -6.66
CA LYS A 84 -10.18 42.39 -8.11
C LYS A 84 -9.37 41.20 -8.64
N PHE A 85 -9.68 40.75 -9.85
CA PHE A 85 -9.01 39.60 -10.46
C PHE A 85 -7.95 40.05 -11.46
N ASP A 86 -6.74 39.55 -11.29
CA ASP A 86 -5.64 39.61 -12.26
C ASP A 86 -5.48 38.24 -12.97
N LEU A 87 -4.68 38.17 -14.04
CA LEU A 87 -4.45 36.94 -14.80
C LEU A 87 -3.85 35.81 -13.96
N SER A 88 -3.12 36.13 -12.89
CA SER A 88 -2.59 35.15 -11.94
C SER A 88 -3.62 34.61 -10.94
N ASP A 89 -4.81 35.23 -10.83
CA ASP A 89 -5.87 34.79 -9.93
C ASP A 89 -6.73 33.66 -10.52
N PHE A 90 -6.56 33.36 -11.81
CA PHE A 90 -7.26 32.27 -12.47
C PHE A 90 -6.57 30.93 -12.19
N PRO A 91 -7.34 29.85 -11.98
CA PRO A 91 -6.76 28.53 -11.77
C PRO A 91 -5.93 28.14 -12.99
N GLN A 92 -4.67 27.77 -12.76
CA GLN A 92 -3.81 27.31 -13.83
C GLN A 92 -4.34 25.97 -14.38
N PRO A 93 -4.34 25.78 -15.70
CA PRO A 93 -4.76 24.53 -16.30
C PRO A 93 -3.83 23.40 -15.87
N TYR A 94 -4.40 22.24 -15.53
CA TYR A 94 -3.61 21.05 -15.21
C TYR A 94 -3.12 20.40 -16.50
N LEU A 95 -1.92 20.77 -16.93
CA LEU A 95 -1.31 20.23 -18.15
C LEU A 95 -0.71 18.86 -17.84
N VAL A 96 -1.25 17.83 -18.50
CA VAL A 96 -0.70 16.48 -18.45
C VAL A 96 0.27 16.31 -19.59
N PHE A 97 1.47 15.82 -19.29
CA PHE A 97 2.48 15.45 -20.27
C PHE A 97 2.34 13.97 -20.61
N ALA A 98 2.65 13.58 -21.85
CA ALA A 98 2.71 12.17 -22.21
C ALA A 98 3.94 11.54 -21.53
N VAL A 99 3.71 10.51 -20.72
CA VAL A 99 4.75 9.73 -20.03
C VAL A 99 4.63 8.29 -20.47
N GLU A 100 5.76 7.69 -20.81
CA GLU A 100 5.87 6.25 -20.94
C GLU A 100 6.17 5.67 -19.55
N GLU A 101 5.22 4.91 -19.01
CA GLU A 101 5.32 4.32 -17.69
C GLU A 101 5.95 2.92 -17.79
N ASP A 102 6.97 2.66 -16.98
CA ASP A 102 7.55 1.32 -16.81
C ASP A 102 7.19 0.76 -15.43
N TYR A 103 6.86 -0.54 -15.41
CA TYR A 103 6.25 -1.27 -14.31
C TYR A 103 7.06 -1.23 -13.01
N ASN A 104 8.40 -1.19 -13.11
CA ASN A 104 9.31 -1.19 -11.95
C ASN A 104 10.09 0.13 -11.80
N ALA A 105 9.73 1.20 -12.53
CA ALA A 105 10.54 2.41 -12.62
C ALA A 105 10.64 3.20 -11.30
N ILE A 106 9.57 3.17 -10.48
CA ILE A 106 9.53 3.90 -9.20
C ILE A 106 9.81 2.92 -8.06
N GLY A 107 10.91 3.15 -7.34
CA GLY A 107 11.31 2.34 -6.19
C GLY A 107 11.49 0.84 -6.48
N GLY A 108 11.76 0.46 -7.73
CA GLY A 108 11.94 -0.94 -8.13
C GLY A 108 10.65 -1.77 -8.12
N GLY A 109 9.47 -1.13 -8.17
CA GLY A 109 8.17 -1.79 -8.03
C GLY A 109 7.74 -2.04 -6.58
N TYR A 110 8.53 -1.57 -5.60
CA TYR A 110 8.31 -1.78 -4.17
C TYR A 110 8.15 -0.45 -3.41
N THR A 111 6.96 0.15 -3.50
CA THR A 111 6.59 1.33 -2.70
C THR A 111 5.09 1.31 -2.35
N ASN A 112 4.70 2.11 -1.34
CA ASN A 112 3.31 2.31 -0.92
C ASN A 112 2.47 2.98 -2.01
#